data_AF-A0A7W5CKS3-F1
#
_entry.id   AF-A0A7W5CKS3-F1
#
_cell.length_a   1.000
_cell.length_b   1.000
_cell.length_c   1.000
_cell.angle_alpha   90.00
_cell.angle_beta   90.00
_cell.angle_gamma   90.00
#
_symmetry.space_group_name_H-M   'P 1'
#
loop_
_entity.id
_entity.type
_entity.pdbx_description
1 polymer ?
#
loop_
_entity_poly.entity_id
_entity_poly.type
_entity_poly.pdbx_seq_one_letter_code
_entity_poly.pdbx_strand_id
1 'polypeptide(L)'
;MGTDMVTAGGTPIYASVAGTVDVSSESYGAYGVAVTVESVVNGQRIRAVYPHMQYNTRQVGSGQKVQAGQLLGLVGSTGRSTANHLHFEVSVNDVTVDSLAWLEANAQ
;
A
#
# COMPACT_ATOMS: atom_id res chain seq x y z
N MET A 1 -10.67 3.82 -4.64
CA MET A 1 -10.49 3.65 -6.11
C MET A 1 -9.03 3.32 -6.26
N GLY A 2 -8.70 2.28 -7.02
CA GLY A 2 -7.33 1.79 -7.12
C GLY A 2 -7.18 0.78 -8.23
N THR A 3 -5.97 0.27 -8.38
CA THR A 3 -5.64 -0.79 -9.33
C THR A 3 -5.56 -2.13 -8.60
N ASP A 4 -6.23 -3.14 -9.13
CA ASP A 4 -6.09 -4.53 -8.66
C ASP A 4 -5.06 -5.28 -9.48
N MET A 5 -4.05 -5.81 -8.81
CA MET A 5 -3.01 -6.67 -9.39
C MET A 5 -3.18 -8.09 -8.86
N VAL A 6 -3.75 -8.97 -9.68
CA VAL A 6 -3.96 -10.37 -9.33
C VAL A 6 -2.60 -11.07 -9.21
N THR A 7 -2.36 -11.72 -8.08
CA THR A 7 -1.12 -12.45 -7.83
C THR A 7 -1.33 -13.53 -6.77
N ALA A 8 -0.38 -14.45 -6.63
CA ALA A 8 -0.43 -15.49 -5.64
C ALA A 8 -0.45 -14.91 -4.21
N GLY A 9 -1.15 -15.59 -3.31
CA GLY A 9 -1.04 -15.30 -1.88
C GLY A 9 0.40 -15.54 -1.40
N GLY A 10 0.91 -14.66 -0.55
CA GLY A 10 2.29 -14.72 -0.07
C GLY A 10 3.28 -13.96 -0.94
N THR A 11 2.87 -13.44 -2.10
CA THR A 11 3.72 -12.53 -2.90
C THR A 11 4.13 -11.32 -2.05
N PRO A 12 5.42 -10.94 -2.02
CA PRO A 12 5.88 -9.76 -1.29
C PRO A 12 5.27 -8.45 -1.82
N ILE A 13 4.89 -7.55 -0.90
CA ILE A 13 4.43 -6.19 -1.19
C ILE A 13 5.51 -5.21 -0.72
N TYR A 14 5.96 -4.35 -1.61
CA TYR A 14 7.00 -3.35 -1.35
C TYR A 14 6.45 -1.93 -1.39
N ALA A 15 7.08 -1.02 -0.65
CA ALA A 15 6.74 0.40 -0.71
C ALA A 15 7.06 0.98 -2.08
N SER A 16 6.08 1.61 -2.74
CA SER A 16 6.26 2.30 -4.02
C SER A 16 7.08 3.59 -3.91
N VAL A 17 7.16 4.16 -2.71
CA VAL A 17 7.84 5.44 -2.43
C VAL A 17 8.40 5.44 -1.01
N ALA A 18 9.52 6.13 -0.81
CA ALA A 18 10.02 6.40 0.53
C ALA A 18 9.06 7.34 1.28
N GLY A 19 8.88 7.14 2.58
CA GLY A 19 7.90 7.92 3.34
C GLY A 19 7.80 7.50 4.79
N THR A 20 6.70 7.89 5.42
CA THR A 20 6.35 7.50 6.79
C THR A 20 5.08 6.67 6.77
N VAL A 21 5.09 5.54 7.47
CA VAL A 21 3.92 4.70 7.63
C VAL A 21 2.91 5.43 8.51
N ASP A 22 1.73 5.72 7.95
CA ASP A 22 0.62 6.36 8.67
C ASP A 22 -0.21 5.28 9.40
N VAL A 23 -0.67 4.28 8.66
CA VAL A 23 -1.40 3.12 9.19
C VAL A 23 -0.59 1.85 9.00
N SER A 24 -0.54 1.01 10.04
CA SER A 24 -0.20 -0.41 9.96
C SER A 24 -1.16 -1.17 10.88
N SER A 25 -2.16 -1.85 10.32
CA SER A 25 -3.26 -2.45 11.08
C SER A 25 -3.67 -3.83 10.57
N GLU A 26 -4.03 -4.73 11.50
CA GLU A 26 -4.66 -6.03 11.19
C GLU A 26 -6.15 -5.88 10.82
N SER A 27 -6.74 -4.73 11.11
CA SER A 27 -8.16 -4.45 10.87
C SER A 27 -8.35 -2.99 10.52
N TYR A 28 -8.48 -2.70 9.22
CA TYR A 28 -8.69 -1.38 8.67
C TYR A 28 -9.96 -1.33 7.80
N GLY A 29 -11.09 -1.69 8.41
CA GLY A 29 -12.39 -1.70 7.74
C GLY A 29 -12.40 -2.64 6.51
N ALA A 30 -12.91 -2.15 5.38
CA ALA A 30 -12.99 -2.92 4.15
C ALA A 30 -11.62 -3.32 3.58
N TYR A 31 -10.56 -2.59 3.93
CA TYR A 31 -9.19 -2.90 3.50
C TYR A 31 -8.60 -4.14 4.22
N GLY A 32 -9.19 -4.59 5.33
CA GLY A 32 -8.65 -5.71 6.10
C GLY A 32 -7.29 -5.35 6.71
N VAL A 33 -6.29 -6.19 6.46
CA VAL A 33 -4.91 -5.98 6.90
C VAL A 33 -4.25 -4.99 5.93
N ALA A 34 -3.81 -3.83 6.42
CA ALA A 34 -3.36 -2.74 5.56
C ALA A 34 -2.16 -1.97 6.11
N VAL A 35 -1.37 -1.45 5.17
CA VAL A 35 -0.35 -0.42 5.41
C VAL A 35 -0.67 0.82 4.57
N THR A 36 -0.50 2.03 5.11
CA THR A 36 -0.49 3.28 4.34
C THR A 36 0.84 3.99 4.52
N VAL A 37 1.37 4.57 3.44
CA VAL A 37 2.60 5.34 3.45
C VAL A 37 2.31 6.75 2.95
N GLU A 38 2.65 7.73 3.77
CA GLU A 38 2.60 9.16 3.45
C GLU A 38 3.99 9.64 3.02
N SER A 39 4.03 10.42 1.95
CA SER A 39 5.26 10.99 1.40
C SER A 39 5.04 12.40 0.85
N VAL A 40 6.14 13.09 0.55
CA VAL A 40 6.13 14.34 -0.20
C VAL A 40 7.04 14.17 -1.40
N VAL A 41 6.46 14.15 -2.60
CA VAL A 41 7.18 14.02 -3.87
C VAL A 41 6.98 15.31 -4.64
N ASN A 42 8.08 15.98 -5.01
CA ASN A 42 8.05 17.26 -5.76
C ASN A 42 7.13 18.33 -5.12
N GLY A 43 7.09 18.38 -3.78
CA GLY A 43 6.25 19.31 -3.03
C GLY A 43 4.77 18.94 -2.94
N GLN A 44 4.35 17.79 -3.49
CA GLN A 44 2.99 17.27 -3.41
C GLN A 44 2.90 16.18 -2.35
N ARG A 45 1.82 16.18 -1.56
CA ARG A 45 1.53 15.12 -0.59
C ARG A 45 1.06 13.87 -1.31
N ILE A 46 1.65 12.73 -0.99
CA ILE A 46 1.33 11.45 -1.57
C ILE A 46 0.87 10.51 -0.46
N ARG A 47 -0.27 9.86 -0.66
CA ARG A 47 -0.74 8.77 0.18
C ARG A 47 -0.83 7.51 -0.67
N ALA A 48 -0.06 6.48 -0.32
CA ALA A 48 -0.10 5.17 -0.95
C ALA A 48 -0.70 4.14 0.00
N VAL A 49 -1.66 3.33 -0.47
CA VAL A 49 -2.42 2.37 0.35
C VAL A 49 -2.22 0.95 -0.15
N TYR A 50 -1.88 0.05 0.78
CA TYR A 50 -1.56 -1.37 0.53
C TYR A 50 -2.43 -2.28 1.44
N PRO A 51 -3.69 -2.54 1.07
CA PRO A 51 -4.64 -3.37 1.81
C PRO A 51 -4.54 -4.87 1.49
N HIS A 52 -5.51 -5.63 2.04
CA HIS A 52 -5.78 -7.03 1.79
C HIS A 52 -4.62 -7.98 2.08
N MET A 53 -3.63 -7.55 2.87
CA MET A 53 -2.48 -8.38 3.24
C MET A 53 -2.90 -9.61 4.06
N GLN A 54 -2.02 -10.58 4.21
CA GLN A 54 -2.21 -11.67 5.16
C GLN A 54 -2.04 -11.18 6.61
N TYR A 55 -2.83 -11.74 7.53
CA TYR A 55 -2.67 -11.49 8.95
C TYR A 55 -1.26 -11.77 9.43
N ASN A 56 -0.73 -10.93 10.32
CA ASN A 56 0.59 -11.06 10.95
C ASN A 56 1.79 -11.05 9.97
N THR A 57 1.61 -10.56 8.73
CA THR A 57 2.71 -10.49 7.75
C THR A 57 3.30 -9.08 7.60
N ARG A 58 2.65 -8.05 8.15
CA ARG A 58 3.18 -6.68 8.12
C ARG A 58 4.56 -6.62 8.78
N GLN A 59 5.50 -5.98 8.09
CA GLN A 59 6.89 -5.84 8.53
C GLN A 59 7.20 -4.44 9.08
N VAL A 60 6.20 -3.56 9.12
CA VAL A 60 6.36 -2.15 9.51
C VAL A 60 5.27 -1.71 10.48
N GLY A 61 5.56 -0.72 11.31
CA GLY A 61 4.62 -0.11 12.26
C GLY A 61 4.28 1.36 11.94
N SER A 62 3.16 1.86 12.46
CA SER A 62 2.80 3.28 12.35
C SER A 62 3.90 4.19 12.92
N GLY A 63 4.19 5.29 12.22
CA GLY A 63 5.27 6.23 12.51
C GLY A 63 6.64 5.81 11.98
N GLN A 64 6.80 4.58 11.46
CA GLN A 64 8.06 4.11 10.92
C GLN A 64 8.38 4.78 9.58
N LYS A 65 9.64 5.19 9.38
CA LYS A 65 10.14 5.61 8.07
C LYS A 65 10.48 4.39 7.21
N VAL A 66 10.09 4.43 5.95
CA VAL A 66 10.37 3.36 4.97
C VAL A 66 11.05 3.93 3.74
N GLN A 67 11.88 3.12 3.09
CA GLN A 67 12.46 3.42 1.78
C GLN A 67 11.59 2.84 0.67
N ALA A 68 11.70 3.40 -0.55
CA ALA A 68 11.14 2.73 -1.73
C ALA A 68 11.78 1.34 -1.88
N GLY A 69 10.97 0.35 -2.27
CA GLY A 69 11.39 -1.06 -2.34
C GLY A 69 11.48 -1.77 -0.98
N GLN A 70 11.17 -1.11 0.15
CA GLN A 70 11.15 -1.79 1.44
C GLN A 70 9.92 -2.72 1.56
N LEU A 71 10.14 -3.93 2.08
CA LEU A 71 9.07 -4.92 2.32
C LEU A 71 8.08 -4.39 3.36
N LEU A 72 6.79 -4.40 3.01
CA LEU A 72 5.69 -3.95 3.87
C LEU A 72 4.89 -5.12 4.45
N GLY A 73 4.68 -6.17 3.67
CA GLY A 73 3.87 -7.33 4.05
C GLY A 73 3.69 -8.30 2.87
N LEU A 74 2.79 -9.26 3.02
CA LEU A 74 2.54 -10.28 2.00
C LEU A 74 1.09 -10.22 1.50
N VAL A 75 0.90 -10.46 0.20
CA VAL A 75 -0.42 -10.51 -0.44
C VAL A 75 -1.32 -11.56 0.21
N GLY A 76 -2.56 -11.17 0.48
CA GLY A 76 -3.62 -12.04 0.98
C GLY A 76 -4.97 -11.71 0.36
N SER A 77 -6.02 -12.00 1.12
CA SER A 77 -7.42 -11.77 0.74
C SER A 77 -8.25 -11.37 1.96
N THR A 78 -7.71 -10.53 2.85
CA THR A 78 -8.40 -10.05 4.05
C THR A 78 -9.31 -8.86 3.76
N GLY A 79 -10.27 -8.57 4.65
CA GLY A 79 -11.24 -7.49 4.44
C GLY A 79 -12.24 -7.84 3.34
N ARG A 80 -12.62 -6.87 2.52
CA ARG A 80 -13.58 -7.04 1.42
C ARG A 80 -12.87 -7.45 0.12
N SER A 81 -12.32 -8.67 0.13
CA SER A 81 -11.66 -9.30 -1.00
C SER A 81 -12.23 -10.71 -1.21
N THR A 82 -12.33 -11.15 -2.47
CA THR A 82 -12.83 -12.48 -2.85
C THR A 82 -11.72 -13.42 -3.35
N ALA A 83 -10.52 -12.91 -3.59
CA ALA A 83 -9.37 -13.67 -4.07
C ALA A 83 -8.05 -12.95 -3.75
N ASN A 84 -6.93 -13.67 -3.79
CA ASN A 84 -5.62 -13.05 -3.59
C ASN A 84 -5.31 -12.03 -4.68
N HIS A 85 -5.03 -10.80 -4.27
CA HIS A 85 -4.59 -9.70 -5.13
C HIS A 85 -3.97 -8.59 -4.27
N LEU A 86 -3.20 -7.71 -4.90
CA LEU A 86 -2.87 -6.42 -4.33
C LEU A 86 -3.84 -5.38 -4.91
N HIS A 87 -4.74 -4.86 -4.08
CA HIS A 87 -5.39 -3.59 -4.38
C HIS A 87 -4.39 -2.48 -4.04
N PHE A 88 -4.18 -1.50 -4.91
CA PHE A 88 -3.23 -0.43 -4.69
C PHE A 88 -3.88 0.90 -5.00
N GLU A 89 -3.82 1.85 -4.07
CA GLU A 89 -4.38 3.18 -4.24
C GLU A 89 -3.30 4.25 -4.04
N VAL A 90 -3.42 5.34 -4.80
CA VAL A 90 -2.59 6.54 -4.64
C VAL A 90 -3.48 7.78 -4.65
N SER A 91 -3.22 8.67 -3.69
CA SER A 91 -3.79 10.02 -3.69
C SER A 91 -2.68 11.08 -3.71
N VAL A 92 -2.85 12.11 -4.52
CA VAL A 92 -1.97 13.28 -4.63
C VAL A 92 -2.74 14.50 -4.13
N ASN A 93 -2.25 15.15 -3.07
CA ASN A 93 -2.92 16.27 -2.40
C ASN A 93 -4.41 15.96 -2.12
N ASP A 94 -4.66 14.81 -1.51
CA ASP A 94 -6.00 14.31 -1.13
C ASP A 94 -6.93 13.96 -2.30
N VAL A 95 -6.45 14.03 -3.56
CA VAL A 95 -7.18 13.61 -4.75
C VAL A 95 -6.67 12.24 -5.21
N THR A 96 -7.56 11.24 -5.26
CA THR A 96 -7.21 9.91 -5.80
C THR A 96 -6.90 9.99 -7.29
N VAL A 97 -5.80 9.37 -7.70
CA VAL A 97 -5.30 9.35 -9.08
C VAL A 97 -5.26 7.92 -9.62
N ASP A 98 -4.97 7.76 -10.91
CA ASP A 98 -4.64 6.45 -11.48
C ASP A 98 -3.34 5.94 -10.83
N SER A 99 -3.46 4.91 -9.99
CA SER A 99 -2.38 4.38 -9.19
C SER A 99 -1.31 3.67 -10.03
N LEU A 100 -1.67 3.03 -11.14
CA LEU A 100 -0.72 2.34 -11.99
C LEU A 100 0.11 3.35 -12.80
N ALA A 101 -0.54 4.32 -13.43
CA ALA A 101 0.14 5.38 -14.15
C ALA A 101 1.05 6.19 -13.22
N TRP A 102 0.61 6.45 -11.98
CA TRP A 102 1.45 7.10 -10.98
C TRP A 102 2.65 6.25 -10.61
N LEU A 103 2.46 4.93 -10.38
CA LEU A 103 3.55 4.00 -10.05
C LEU A 103 4.61 3.96 -11.14
N GLU A 104 4.20 3.79 -12.41
CA GLU A 104 5.12 3.72 -13.55
C GLU A 104 5.96 5.00 -13.71
N ALA A 105 5.38 6.17 -13.39
CA ALA A 105 6.06 7.45 -13.51
C ALA A 105 6.94 7.81 -12.31
N ASN A 106 6.73 7.22 -11.12
CA ASN A 106 7.33 7.70 -9.87
C ASN A 106 8.03 6.63 -9.03
N ALA A 107 7.80 5.34 -9.28
CA ALA A 107 8.51 4.28 -8.59
C ALA A 107 10.00 4.32 -8.96
N GLN A 108 10.85 4.42 -7.94
CA GLN A 108 12.32 4.32 -8.06
C GLN A 108 12.83 3.17 -7.20
#